data_AF-A0A516G7K1-F1
#
_entry.id   AF-A0A516G7K1-F1
#
_cell.length_a   1.000
_cell.length_b   1.000
_cell.length_c   1.000
_cell.angle_alpha   90.00
_cell.angle_beta   90.00
_cell.angle_gamma   90.00
#
_symmetry.space_group_name_H-M   'P 1'
#
loop_
_entity.id
_entity.type
_entity.pdbx_description
1 polymer ?
#
loop_
_entity_poly.entity_id
_entity_poly.type
_entity_poly.pdbx_seq_one_letter_code
_entity_poly.pdbx_strand_id
1 'polypeptide(L)'
;MGTDTAGSRTWLAAGGGAVVGAAAAVAVLVALGWSGERASGADTLTLPETAAGLRLQTIVEEEVRGEAIEGQVQALAETAELLSMSRGEAATDVQVYSDDEFEERVTIWVVADESPALWSSRDSDAMAELMVLETPMEWVERDGEVECLVEPIQLVRRDSGGEVETRVSRCQLVQDGVTLLLEGTRHDTVSRPAEILRDVATHLERG
;
A
#
# COMPACT_ATOMS: atom_id res chain seq x y z
N MET A 1 -37.67 -22.53 -2.29
CA MET A 1 -37.83 -21.23 -1.61
C MET A 1 -36.53 -20.97 -0.88
N GLY A 2 -35.64 -20.23 -1.53
CA GLY A 2 -34.35 -19.83 -0.95
C GLY A 2 -34.56 -18.62 -0.04
N THR A 3 -33.94 -18.65 1.13
CA THR A 3 -33.83 -17.50 2.02
C THR A 3 -32.54 -16.78 1.70
N ASP A 4 -32.67 -15.59 1.10
CA ASP A 4 -31.60 -14.62 0.97
C ASP A 4 -31.21 -14.10 2.35
N THR A 5 -29.97 -14.38 2.77
CA THR A 5 -29.36 -13.71 3.93
C THR A 5 -28.33 -12.73 3.38
N ALA A 6 -28.76 -11.49 3.19
CA ALA A 6 -27.88 -10.36 2.93
C ALA A 6 -27.00 -10.14 4.16
N GLY A 7 -25.74 -10.60 4.09
CA GLY A 7 -24.72 -10.31 5.10
C GLY A 7 -24.21 -8.88 4.92
N SER A 8 -24.73 -7.95 5.71
CA SER A 8 -24.16 -6.62 5.88
C SER A 8 -22.76 -6.74 6.47
N ARG A 9 -21.72 -6.43 5.69
CA ARG A 9 -20.35 -6.27 6.21
C ARG A 9 -20.15 -4.82 6.61
N THR A 10 -20.28 -4.59 7.91
CA THR A 10 -19.94 -3.34 8.59
C THR A 10 -18.42 -3.16 8.54
N TRP A 11 -17.94 -2.18 7.78
CA TRP A 11 -16.55 -1.76 7.82
C TRP A 11 -16.32 -0.97 9.11
N LEU A 12 -15.56 -1.54 10.04
CA LEU A 12 -15.07 -0.84 11.21
C LEU A 12 -13.98 0.13 10.75
N ALA A 13 -14.30 1.43 10.80
CA ALA A 13 -13.32 2.48 10.89
C ALA A 13 -12.48 2.27 12.16
N ALA A 14 -11.17 2.12 12.01
CA ALA A 14 -10.22 2.20 13.10
C ALA A 14 -9.05 3.09 12.65
N GLY A 15 -9.09 4.34 13.09
CA GLY A 15 -7.90 5.16 13.16
C GLY A 15 -6.95 4.64 14.24
N GLY A 16 -5.66 4.90 14.08
CA GLY A 16 -4.62 4.59 15.06
C GLY A 16 -3.75 3.42 14.62
N GLY A 17 -2.52 3.75 14.23
CA GLY A 17 -1.55 2.80 13.72
C GLY A 17 -1.26 1.66 14.68
N ALA A 18 -1.48 0.44 14.21
CA ALA A 18 -0.83 -0.77 14.68
C ALA A 18 -1.02 -1.79 13.55
N VAL A 19 0.10 -2.21 12.95
CA VAL A 19 0.28 -3.41 12.11
C VAL A 19 -1.04 -3.98 11.59
N VAL A 20 -1.49 -3.49 10.44
CA VAL A 20 -2.69 -4.01 9.80
C VAL A 20 -2.32 -5.39 9.27
N GLY A 21 -2.68 -6.43 10.04
CA GLY A 21 -2.30 -7.81 9.79
C GLY A 21 -2.72 -8.30 8.40
N ALA A 22 -2.09 -9.39 7.97
CA ALA A 22 -2.18 -10.02 6.65
C ALA A 22 -3.56 -10.05 5.97
N ALA A 23 -4.67 -10.06 6.71
CA ALA A 23 -6.01 -9.94 6.14
C ALA A 23 -6.23 -8.62 5.37
N ALA A 24 -5.65 -7.51 5.83
CA ALA A 24 -5.69 -6.26 5.09
C ALA A 24 -4.76 -6.30 3.89
N ALA A 25 -3.51 -6.79 4.02
CA ALA A 25 -2.62 -6.93 2.87
C ALA A 25 -3.23 -7.81 1.77
N VAL A 26 -3.83 -8.95 2.12
CA VAL A 26 -4.56 -9.79 1.15
C VAL A 26 -5.78 -9.05 0.57
N ALA A 27 -6.55 -8.31 1.38
CA ALA A 27 -7.68 -7.52 0.89
C ALA A 27 -7.26 -6.38 -0.05
N VAL A 28 -6.13 -5.72 0.25
CA VAL A 28 -5.48 -4.71 -0.59
C VAL A 28 -5.19 -5.31 -1.95
N LEU A 29 -4.60 -6.48 -1.99
CA LEU A 29 -4.20 -7.16 -3.22
C LEU A 29 -5.35 -7.76 -4.01
N VAL A 30 -6.35 -8.29 -3.33
CA VAL A 30 -7.61 -8.70 -3.96
C VAL A 30 -8.31 -7.49 -4.57
N ALA A 31 -8.27 -6.33 -3.91
CA ALA A 31 -8.79 -5.08 -4.45
C ALA A 31 -8.01 -4.61 -5.69
N LEU A 32 -6.75 -5.02 -5.89
CA LEU A 32 -5.98 -4.75 -7.11
C LEU A 32 -6.38 -5.65 -8.30
N GLY A 33 -7.42 -6.48 -8.20
CA GLY A 33 -7.89 -7.31 -9.32
C GLY A 33 -6.96 -8.49 -9.63
N TRP A 34 -6.15 -8.86 -8.66
CA TRP A 34 -4.95 -9.66 -8.87
C TRP A 34 -5.30 -11.15 -8.70
N SER A 35 -5.56 -11.85 -9.81
CA SER A 35 -5.90 -13.28 -9.82
C SER A 35 -4.65 -14.16 -9.90
N GLY A 36 -4.46 -15.07 -8.94
CA GLY A 36 -3.25 -15.90 -8.85
C GLY A 36 -3.12 -16.88 -10.02
N GLU A 37 -2.18 -16.60 -10.92
CA GLU A 37 -1.51 -17.61 -11.73
C GLU A 37 -0.19 -18.01 -11.04
N ARG A 38 0.25 -19.26 -11.21
CA ARG A 38 1.49 -19.74 -10.57
C ARG A 38 2.67 -18.91 -11.09
N ALA A 39 3.24 -18.05 -10.25
CA ALA A 39 4.55 -17.49 -10.49
C ALA A 39 5.58 -18.63 -10.50
N SER A 40 6.39 -18.71 -11.55
CA SER A 40 7.45 -19.72 -11.66
C SER A 40 8.76 -19.18 -11.10
N GLY A 41 9.24 -19.73 -9.99
CA GLY A 41 10.63 -19.55 -9.57
C GLY A 41 10.79 -19.30 -8.07
N ALA A 42 11.60 -20.13 -7.43
CA ALA A 42 12.00 -20.03 -6.03
C ALA A 42 13.11 -18.97 -5.83
N ASP A 43 12.95 -17.81 -6.47
CA ASP A 43 13.88 -16.70 -6.30
C ASP A 43 13.56 -16.02 -4.97
N THR A 44 14.56 -15.55 -4.25
CA THR A 44 14.33 -14.76 -3.03
C THR A 44 14.34 -13.28 -3.37
N LEU A 45 13.41 -12.52 -2.81
CA LEU A 45 13.45 -11.05 -2.86
C LEU A 45 13.90 -10.53 -1.51
N THR A 46 14.77 -9.52 -1.51
CA THR A 46 15.20 -8.85 -0.28
C THR A 46 15.14 -7.35 -0.48
N LEU A 47 14.33 -6.70 0.36
CA LEU A 47 14.20 -5.25 0.37
C LEU A 47 15.46 -4.58 0.98
N PRO A 48 15.86 -3.39 0.48
CA PRO A 48 17.05 -2.70 0.97
C PRO A 48 16.89 -2.19 2.40
N GLU A 49 17.99 -1.98 3.12
CA GLU A 49 17.96 -1.43 4.50
C GLU A 49 17.53 0.05 4.56
N THR A 50 17.61 0.75 3.44
CA THR A 50 17.23 2.17 3.31
C THR A 50 16.38 2.39 2.07
N ALA A 51 15.49 3.38 2.14
CA ALA A 51 14.63 3.79 1.03
C ALA A 51 14.44 5.31 1.02
N ALA A 52 15.04 6.00 0.05
CA ALA A 52 15.00 7.46 -0.14
C ALA A 52 15.25 8.27 1.14
N GLY A 53 16.27 7.86 1.90
CA GLY A 53 16.67 8.47 3.18
C GLY A 53 15.95 7.92 4.41
N LEU A 54 14.91 7.09 4.23
CA LEU A 54 14.28 6.35 5.32
C LEU A 54 15.10 5.10 5.67
N ARG A 55 14.98 4.65 6.92
CA ARG A 55 15.66 3.46 7.45
C ARG A 55 14.63 2.45 7.95
N LEU A 56 15.03 1.18 8.06
CA LEU A 56 14.17 0.16 8.68
C LEU A 56 13.71 0.61 10.07
N GLN A 57 12.40 0.61 10.29
CA GLN A 57 11.79 1.08 11.54
C GLN A 57 12.35 0.33 12.76
N THR A 58 12.66 -0.97 12.60
CA THR A 58 13.26 -1.79 13.66
C THR A 58 14.61 -1.24 14.12
N ILE A 59 15.43 -0.76 13.19
CA ILE A 59 16.73 -0.14 13.49
C ILE A 59 16.52 1.20 14.21
N VAL A 60 15.61 2.04 13.72
CA VAL A 60 15.31 3.34 14.36
C VAL A 60 14.75 3.13 15.78
N GLU A 61 13.87 2.15 15.97
CA GLU A 61 13.31 1.83 17.28
C GLU A 61 14.35 1.28 18.25
N GLU A 62 15.26 0.42 17.79
CA GLU A 62 16.35 -0.08 18.62
C GLU A 62 17.28 1.06 19.07
N GLU A 63 17.59 2.02 18.18
CA GLU A 63 18.40 3.19 18.51
C GLU A 63 17.71 4.13 19.51
N VAL A 64 16.39 4.32 19.38
CA VAL A 64 15.63 5.24 20.25
C VAL A 64 15.24 4.62 21.58
N ARG A 65 14.86 3.34 21.61
CA ARG A 65 14.32 2.65 22.79
C ARG A 65 15.31 1.70 23.47
N GLY A 66 16.39 1.33 22.79
CA GLY A 66 17.42 0.40 23.29
C GLY A 66 17.06 -1.09 23.18
N GLU A 67 15.85 -1.43 22.72
CA GLU A 67 15.39 -2.80 22.49
C GLU A 67 14.47 -2.84 21.27
N ALA A 68 14.60 -3.89 20.44
CA ALA A 68 13.68 -4.13 19.33
C ALA A 68 12.28 -4.49 19.84
N ILE A 69 11.23 -4.07 19.12
CA ILE A 69 9.86 -4.50 19.44
C ILE A 69 9.71 -5.98 19.05
N GLU A 70 9.82 -6.85 20.05
CA GLU A 70 9.52 -8.28 19.91
C GLU A 70 8.11 -8.45 19.33
N GLY A 71 8.01 -9.09 18.16
CA GLY A 71 6.76 -9.41 17.48
C GLY A 71 6.49 -8.63 16.19
N GLN A 72 7.10 -7.46 15.95
CA GLN A 72 6.90 -6.74 14.69
C GLN A 72 7.55 -7.47 13.51
N VAL A 73 8.81 -7.87 13.65
CA VAL A 73 9.53 -8.63 12.62
C VAL A 73 8.80 -9.95 12.30
N GLN A 74 8.32 -10.63 13.34
CA GLN A 74 7.55 -11.87 13.16
C GLN A 74 6.23 -11.62 12.41
N ALA A 75 5.48 -10.58 12.77
CA ALA A 75 4.23 -10.25 12.09
C ALA A 75 4.43 -9.86 10.61
N LEU A 76 5.54 -9.19 10.28
CA LEU A 76 5.89 -8.88 8.90
C LEU A 76 6.24 -10.14 8.11
N ALA A 77 7.05 -11.03 8.69
CA ALA A 77 7.39 -12.32 8.08
C ALA A 77 6.15 -13.20 7.85
N GLU A 78 5.26 -13.31 8.83
CA GLU A 78 3.98 -14.04 8.69
C GLU A 78 3.08 -13.42 7.60
N THR A 79 3.11 -12.09 7.46
CA THR A 79 2.36 -11.38 6.41
C THR A 79 2.95 -11.64 5.03
N ALA A 80 4.28 -11.66 4.89
CA ALA A 80 4.95 -12.03 3.65
C ALA A 80 4.60 -13.48 3.26
N GLU A 81 4.66 -14.42 4.19
CA GLU A 81 4.32 -15.83 3.92
C GLU A 81 2.86 -16.01 3.44
N LEU A 82 1.91 -15.33 4.08
CA LEU A 82 0.50 -15.36 3.66
C LEU A 82 0.30 -14.76 2.27
N LEU A 83 1.02 -13.69 1.96
CA LEU A 83 1.04 -13.08 0.64
C LEU A 83 1.62 -14.05 -0.40
N SER A 84 2.77 -14.64 -0.13
CA SER A 84 3.41 -15.64 -0.99
C SER A 84 2.44 -16.79 -1.32
N MET A 85 1.81 -17.38 -0.31
CA MET A 85 0.84 -18.46 -0.50
C MET A 85 -0.36 -18.03 -1.36
N SER A 86 -0.86 -16.81 -1.17
CA SER A 86 -1.97 -16.28 -1.98
C SER A 86 -1.60 -16.09 -3.46
N ARG A 87 -0.30 -16.01 -3.77
CA ARG A 87 0.29 -15.75 -5.08
C ARG A 87 0.91 -17.00 -5.71
N GLY A 88 0.51 -18.18 -5.25
CA GLY A 88 1.07 -19.43 -5.76
C GLY A 88 2.54 -19.63 -5.40
N GLU A 89 2.92 -19.22 -4.19
CA GLU A 89 4.28 -19.29 -3.64
C GLU A 89 5.27 -18.32 -4.30
N ALA A 90 4.77 -17.18 -4.81
CA ALA A 90 5.63 -16.11 -5.32
C ALA A 90 6.58 -15.60 -4.22
N ALA A 91 7.77 -15.17 -4.61
CA ALA A 91 8.72 -14.53 -3.72
C ALA A 91 8.14 -13.22 -3.19
N THR A 92 8.18 -13.03 -1.87
CA THR A 92 7.59 -11.85 -1.23
C THR A 92 8.44 -11.39 -0.05
N ASP A 93 8.51 -10.09 0.15
CA ASP A 93 9.12 -9.48 1.33
C ASP A 93 8.33 -8.24 1.74
N VAL A 94 8.40 -7.88 3.03
CA VAL A 94 7.68 -6.74 3.60
C VAL A 94 8.55 -6.08 4.66
N GLN A 95 8.78 -4.78 4.48
CA GLN A 95 9.54 -3.96 5.42
C GLN A 95 8.76 -2.70 5.78
N VAL A 96 9.04 -2.16 6.97
CA VAL A 96 8.55 -0.84 7.39
C VAL A 96 9.73 0.10 7.50
N TYR A 97 9.60 1.27 6.87
CA TYR A 97 10.61 2.32 6.89
C TYR A 97 10.09 3.53 7.65
N SER A 98 10.97 4.21 8.36
CA SER A 98 10.69 5.50 8.98
C SER A 98 11.89 6.44 8.86
N ASP A 99 11.62 7.72 9.04
CA ASP A 99 12.68 8.67 9.42
C ASP A 99 13.07 8.49 10.89
N ASP A 100 14.10 9.22 11.32
CA ASP A 100 14.65 9.13 12.67
C ASP A 100 13.70 9.69 13.75
N GLU A 101 12.70 10.49 13.36
CA GLU A 101 11.74 11.16 14.26
C GLU A 101 10.36 10.47 14.28
N PHE A 102 10.17 9.44 13.45
CA PHE A 102 8.90 8.78 13.15
C PHE A 102 7.80 9.71 12.60
N GLU A 103 8.18 10.83 11.96
CA GLU A 103 7.22 11.73 11.32
C GLU A 103 6.71 11.11 10.00
N GLU A 104 7.64 10.56 9.21
CA GLU A 104 7.36 9.74 8.05
C GLU A 104 7.49 8.25 8.40
N ARG A 105 6.44 7.46 8.09
CA ARG A 105 6.46 6.01 8.21
C ARG A 105 5.69 5.36 7.06
N VAL A 106 6.35 4.50 6.31
CA VAL A 106 5.77 3.79 5.17
C VAL A 106 6.00 2.30 5.30
N THR A 107 5.05 1.51 4.83
CA THR A 107 5.25 0.06 4.67
C THR A 107 5.41 -0.23 3.19
N ILE A 108 6.38 -1.07 2.85
CA ILE A 108 6.67 -1.47 1.49
C ILE A 108 6.54 -2.99 1.40
N TRP A 109 5.74 -3.44 0.44
CA TRP A 109 5.59 -4.84 0.08
C TRP A 109 6.21 -5.05 -1.28
N VAL A 110 6.90 -6.17 -1.45
CA VAL A 110 7.38 -6.63 -2.74
C VAL A 110 6.85 -8.02 -3.03
N VAL A 111 6.44 -8.26 -4.27
CA VAL A 111 5.91 -9.54 -4.75
C VAL A 111 6.48 -9.82 -6.13
N ALA A 112 7.09 -10.99 -6.35
CA ALA A 112 7.48 -11.51 -7.67
C ALA A 112 6.25 -11.99 -8.47
N ASP A 113 5.28 -11.10 -8.64
CA ASP A 113 4.07 -11.28 -9.45
C ASP A 113 3.73 -9.93 -10.08
N GLU A 114 3.18 -9.93 -11.30
CA GLU A 114 2.84 -8.71 -12.01
C GLU A 114 1.41 -8.27 -11.68
N SER A 115 1.25 -7.06 -11.15
CA SER A 115 -0.05 -6.47 -10.86
C SER A 115 -0.64 -5.76 -12.07
N PRO A 116 -1.93 -6.01 -12.42
CA PRO A 116 -2.65 -5.08 -13.25
C PRO A 116 -2.71 -3.75 -12.49
N ALA A 117 -2.38 -2.66 -13.20
CA ALA A 117 -2.35 -1.27 -12.73
C ALA A 117 -3.35 -0.92 -11.61
N LEU A 118 -2.98 0.05 -10.76
CA LEU A 118 -3.93 0.62 -9.80
C LEU A 118 -5.12 1.18 -10.56
N TRP A 119 -6.31 0.94 -10.02
CA TRP A 119 -7.56 1.43 -10.57
C TRP A 119 -8.34 2.18 -9.50
N SER A 120 -9.03 3.23 -9.91
CA SER A 120 -10.09 3.85 -9.13
C SER A 120 -11.43 3.24 -9.54
N SER A 121 -12.34 3.08 -8.59
CA SER A 121 -13.66 2.51 -8.87
C SER A 121 -14.50 3.47 -9.71
N ARG A 122 -15.18 2.95 -10.75
CA ARG A 122 -16.18 3.72 -11.52
C ARG A 122 -17.34 4.20 -10.64
N ASP A 123 -17.59 3.51 -9.53
CA ASP A 123 -18.58 3.89 -8.53
C ASP A 123 -18.19 5.20 -7.83
N SER A 124 -16.89 5.50 -7.68
CA SER A 124 -16.37 6.77 -7.15
C SER A 124 -16.88 7.97 -7.94
N ASP A 125 -16.76 7.91 -9.27
CA ASP A 125 -17.19 8.99 -10.16
C ASP A 125 -18.71 9.19 -10.13
N ALA A 126 -19.47 8.09 -10.20
CA ALA A 126 -20.92 8.14 -10.16
C ALA A 126 -21.45 8.71 -8.83
N MET A 127 -20.80 8.35 -7.71
CA MET A 127 -21.14 8.89 -6.40
C MET A 127 -20.77 10.36 -6.26
N ALA A 128 -19.62 10.79 -6.80
CA ALA A 128 -19.25 12.20 -6.81
C ALA A 128 -20.22 13.05 -7.63
N GLU A 129 -20.70 12.57 -8.78
CA GLU A 129 -21.75 13.23 -9.55
C GLU A 129 -23.07 13.35 -8.76
N LEU A 130 -23.50 12.25 -8.13
CA LEU A 130 -24.74 12.20 -7.35
C LEU A 130 -24.70 13.14 -6.14
N MET A 131 -23.55 13.23 -5.47
CA MET A 131 -23.33 14.10 -4.30
C MET A 131 -22.91 15.53 -4.66
N VAL A 132 -22.71 15.82 -5.96
CA VAL A 132 -22.26 17.13 -6.47
C VAL A 132 -20.92 17.54 -5.84
N LEU A 133 -19.97 16.60 -5.79
CA LEU A 133 -18.63 16.84 -5.28
C LEU A 133 -17.74 17.53 -6.32
N GLU A 134 -16.73 18.25 -5.82
CA GLU A 134 -15.69 18.88 -6.64
C GLU A 134 -14.84 17.82 -7.35
N THR A 135 -14.48 16.75 -6.65
CA THR A 135 -13.66 15.64 -7.14
C THR A 135 -14.35 14.29 -6.91
N PRO A 136 -13.89 13.23 -7.60
CA PRO A 136 -14.17 11.85 -7.21
C PRO A 136 -13.77 11.56 -5.75
N MET A 137 -14.32 10.49 -5.18
CA MET A 137 -13.93 10.02 -3.84
C MET A 137 -12.53 9.39 -3.82
N GLU A 138 -12.03 8.97 -4.97
CA GLU A 138 -10.70 8.43 -5.21
C GLU A 138 -10.39 8.51 -6.72
N TRP A 139 -9.12 8.71 -7.07
CA TRP A 139 -8.62 8.65 -8.44
C TRP A 139 -7.16 8.19 -8.47
N VAL A 140 -6.67 7.83 -9.65
CA VAL A 140 -5.27 7.42 -9.85
C VAL A 140 -4.48 8.57 -10.45
N GLU A 141 -3.40 8.95 -9.77
CA GLU A 141 -2.36 9.84 -10.30
C GLU A 141 -1.11 9.03 -10.67
N ARG A 142 -0.31 9.58 -11.58
CA ARG A 142 0.90 8.92 -12.08
C ARG A 142 2.10 9.83 -12.02
N ASP A 143 3.23 9.27 -11.58
CA ASP A 143 4.55 9.85 -11.74
C ASP A 143 5.45 8.81 -12.43
N GLY A 144 5.67 8.97 -13.73
CA GLY A 144 6.35 7.96 -14.56
C GLY A 144 5.60 6.63 -14.56
N GLU A 145 6.28 5.56 -14.14
CA GLU A 145 5.72 4.20 -14.00
C GLU A 145 5.05 3.95 -12.64
N VAL A 146 5.15 4.91 -11.71
CA VAL A 146 4.48 4.81 -10.41
C VAL A 146 3.06 5.29 -10.55
N GLU A 147 2.12 4.48 -10.08
CA GLU A 147 0.71 4.82 -9.96
C GLU A 147 0.36 4.98 -8.49
N CYS A 148 -0.43 5.99 -8.14
CA CYS A 148 -0.84 6.28 -6.78
C CYS A 148 -2.34 6.51 -6.71
N LEU A 149 -3.01 5.86 -5.75
CA LEU A 149 -4.39 6.14 -5.40
C LEU A 149 -4.40 7.39 -4.51
N VAL A 150 -5.09 8.41 -4.99
CA VAL A 150 -5.28 9.70 -4.32
C VAL A 150 -6.73 9.82 -3.92
N GLU A 151 -6.97 10.31 -2.71
CA GLU A 151 -8.31 10.55 -2.19
C GLU A 151 -8.36 11.91 -1.48
N PRO A 152 -9.52 12.57 -1.48
CA PRO A 152 -9.69 13.81 -0.75
C PRO A 152 -9.74 13.54 0.76
N ILE A 153 -9.06 14.38 1.56
CA ILE A 153 -9.13 14.31 3.03
C ILE A 153 -10.55 14.66 3.51
N GLN A 154 -11.18 15.61 2.81
CA GLN A 154 -12.57 15.98 3.00
C GLN A 154 -13.32 16.05 1.67
N LEU A 155 -14.56 15.57 1.67
CA LEU A 155 -15.45 15.73 0.53
C LEU A 155 -15.91 17.19 0.44
N VAL A 156 -15.58 17.85 -0.66
CA VAL A 156 -15.97 19.23 -0.94
C VAL A 156 -17.07 19.25 -1.99
N ARG A 157 -18.17 19.95 -1.71
CA ARG A 157 -19.23 20.16 -2.71
C ARG A 157 -18.82 21.25 -3.71
N ARG A 158 -19.16 21.06 -4.98
CA ARG A 158 -18.80 21.96 -6.08
C ARG A 158 -19.35 23.38 -5.94
N ASP A 159 -20.46 23.54 -5.24
CA ASP A 159 -21.11 24.82 -4.96
C ASP A 159 -20.52 25.55 -3.74
N SER A 160 -19.61 24.91 -3.01
CA SER A 160 -19.06 25.48 -1.77
C SER A 160 -17.87 26.42 -2.00
N GLY A 161 -17.17 26.29 -3.14
CA GLY A 161 -15.95 27.05 -3.42
C GLY A 161 -14.78 26.73 -2.47
N GLY A 162 -14.87 25.64 -1.70
CA GLY A 162 -13.80 25.15 -0.84
C GLY A 162 -12.66 24.54 -1.64
N GLU A 163 -11.45 24.59 -1.09
CA GLU A 163 -10.28 23.93 -1.65
C GLU A 163 -10.26 22.44 -1.25
N VAL A 164 -9.88 21.58 -2.19
CA VAL A 164 -9.77 20.14 -1.96
C VAL A 164 -8.36 19.83 -1.50
N GLU A 165 -8.24 19.42 -0.24
CA GLU A 165 -7.02 18.83 0.29
C GLU A 165 -7.03 17.33 0.02
N THR A 166 -5.89 16.81 -0.44
CA THR A 166 -5.74 15.43 -0.88
C THR A 166 -4.71 14.70 -0.06
N ARG A 167 -4.82 13.38 -0.05
CA ARG A 167 -3.78 12.49 0.46
C ARG A 167 -3.55 11.35 -0.51
N VAL A 168 -2.29 10.96 -0.62
CA VAL A 168 -1.91 9.70 -1.25
C VAL A 168 -2.14 8.58 -0.23
N SER A 169 -2.92 7.56 -0.60
CA SER A 169 -3.22 6.44 0.30
C SER A 169 -2.33 5.23 0.03
N ARG A 170 -2.11 4.92 -1.25
CA ARG A 170 -1.30 3.79 -1.73
C ARG A 170 -0.63 4.13 -3.05
N CYS A 171 0.58 3.64 -3.25
CA CYS A 171 1.24 3.64 -4.56
C CYS A 171 1.73 2.25 -4.96
N GLN A 172 1.90 2.05 -6.27
CA GLN A 172 2.37 0.84 -6.89
C GLN A 172 3.42 1.16 -7.95
N LEU A 173 4.43 0.31 -8.04
CA LEU A 173 5.37 0.25 -9.16
C LEU A 173 5.46 -1.19 -9.64
N VAL A 174 5.29 -1.43 -10.93
CA VAL A 174 5.44 -2.75 -11.55
C VAL A 174 6.62 -2.71 -12.50
N GLN A 175 7.64 -3.51 -12.23
CA GLN A 175 8.86 -3.52 -13.01
C GLN A 175 9.51 -4.91 -12.98
N ASP A 176 9.93 -5.40 -14.15
CA ASP A 176 10.72 -6.63 -14.32
C ASP A 176 10.10 -7.85 -13.60
N GLY A 177 8.79 -8.07 -13.76
CA GLY A 177 8.07 -9.19 -13.14
C GLY A 177 7.80 -9.04 -11.65
N VAL A 178 8.07 -7.86 -11.07
CA VAL A 178 7.91 -7.56 -9.65
C VAL A 178 6.94 -6.41 -9.45
N THR A 179 6.06 -6.54 -8.47
CA THR A 179 5.20 -5.46 -7.99
C THR A 179 5.69 -4.99 -6.62
N LEU A 180 5.97 -3.70 -6.53
CA LEU A 180 6.20 -2.97 -5.30
C LEU A 180 4.94 -2.20 -4.92
N LEU A 181 4.54 -2.27 -3.66
CA LEU A 181 3.44 -1.51 -3.10
C LEU A 181 3.93 -0.70 -1.92
N LEU A 182 3.42 0.51 -1.80
CA LEU A 182 3.73 1.42 -0.73
C LEU A 182 2.43 1.94 -0.11
N GLU A 183 2.32 1.85 1.21
CA GLU A 183 1.21 2.40 2.00
C GLU A 183 1.70 3.16 3.22
N GLY A 184 0.79 3.88 3.87
CA GLY A 184 1.06 4.66 5.06
C GLY A 184 1.54 6.09 4.76
N THR A 185 1.54 6.48 3.48
CA THR A 185 1.89 7.84 3.06
C THR A 185 0.93 8.84 3.65
N ARG A 186 1.48 9.97 4.11
CA ARG A 186 0.69 11.15 4.52
C ARG A 186 0.96 12.34 3.61
N HIS A 187 1.51 12.06 2.42
CA HIS A 187 1.86 13.08 1.45
C HIS A 187 0.63 13.55 0.69
N ASP A 188 0.59 14.84 0.44
CA ASP A 188 -0.40 15.53 -0.39
C ASP A 188 -0.11 15.35 -1.89
N THR A 189 1.12 14.98 -2.24
CA THR A 189 1.59 14.77 -3.62
C THR A 189 2.20 13.39 -3.84
N VAL A 190 2.16 12.92 -5.10
CA VAL A 190 2.69 11.60 -5.50
C VAL A 190 4.22 11.55 -5.62
N SER A 191 4.90 12.69 -5.69
CA SER A 191 6.33 12.77 -5.98
C SER A 191 7.20 12.04 -4.94
N ARG A 192 6.93 12.23 -3.65
CA ARG A 192 7.69 11.61 -2.56
C ARG A 192 7.47 10.09 -2.48
N PRO A 193 6.22 9.57 -2.50
CA PRO A 193 5.98 8.14 -2.63
C PRO A 193 6.63 7.50 -3.86
N ALA A 194 6.62 8.19 -5.00
CA ALA A 194 7.22 7.70 -6.24
C ALA A 194 8.75 7.66 -6.17
N GLU A 195 9.39 8.63 -5.53
CA GLU A 195 10.83 8.61 -5.22
C GLU A 195 11.20 7.37 -4.37
N ILE A 196 10.44 7.11 -3.30
CA ILE A 196 10.68 5.95 -2.41
C ILE A 196 10.58 4.64 -3.20
N LEU A 197 9.52 4.45 -3.98
CA LEU A 197 9.32 3.22 -4.76
C LEU A 197 10.42 2.99 -5.80
N ARG A 198 10.87 4.06 -6.48
CA ARG A 198 11.97 3.96 -7.46
C ARG A 198 13.32 3.65 -6.80
N ASP A 199 13.58 4.24 -5.63
CA ASP A 199 14.79 3.95 -4.89
C ASP A 199 14.85 2.48 -4.44
N VAL A 200 13.72 1.97 -3.92
CA VAL A 200 13.61 0.55 -3.56
C VAL A 200 13.77 -0.35 -4.78
N ALA A 201 13.11 -0.04 -5.90
CA ALA A 201 13.25 -0.83 -7.13
C ALA A 201 14.70 -0.89 -7.62
N THR A 202 15.44 0.22 -7.49
CA THR A 202 16.85 0.31 -7.90
C THR A 202 17.77 -0.56 -7.03
N HIS A 203 17.44 -0.74 -5.75
CA HIS A 203 18.25 -1.46 -4.77
C HIS A 203 17.66 -2.80 -4.35
N LEU A 204 16.65 -3.30 -5.05
CA LEU A 204 16.02 -4.59 -4.77
C LEU A 204 16.97 -5.74 -5.14
N GLU A 205 17.27 -6.60 -4.18
CA GLU A 205 18.09 -7.79 -4.42
C GLU A 205 17.22 -8.99 -4.84
N ARG A 206 17.72 -9.75 -5.82
CA ARG A 206 17.10 -10.98 -6.33
C ARG A 206 18.13 -12.12 -6.21
N GLY A 207 17.77 -13.17 -5.49
CA GLY A 207 18.62 -14.34 -5.20
C GLY A 207 18.23 -15.59 -5.94
#